data_AF-A0A960LIW4-F1
#
_entry.id   AF-A0A960LIW4-F1
#
_cell.length_a   1.000
_cell.length_b   1.000
_cell.length_c   1.000
_cell.angle_alpha   90.00
_cell.angle_beta   90.00
_cell.angle_gamma   90.00
#
_symmetry.space_group_name_H-M   'P 1'
#
loop_
_entity.id
_entity.type
_entity.pdbx_description
1 polymer ?
#
loop_
_entity_poly.entity_id
_entity_poly.type
_entity_poly.pdbx_seq_one_letter_code
_entity_poly.pdbx_strand_id
1 'polypeptide(L)'
;MSNDNLTDHSPTSPKGSDPVPERRMSGCLKLMLLGLACVALLIVGVILLIDSTNSGDKVKKGVVEVIESARGSGNAPSGQPEIVEKVVEKVVEVEVEKIVEVEKKEPLPSRFVERRTVDTAELWNGLTVESAVETREGGFATAERERDGGFQLAVELKLSIPKPNTKLTELAKLNPELPKLLPDLERMLKSAKVSPFYHALYEAKTKRVQQYLTRLDRILSRHNFFDCETVLELTHPDSGQRALLIQSEMDVVSDGSDGDRWPDLDDYITMSDNYRYSTSYAWPKQGKTPNPLLAPREEELKAKQARFAVPGLSIEENRSLREDIDRLTIE
;
A
#
# COMPACT_ATOMS: atom_id res chain seq x y z
N MET A 1 -7.00 72.49 -15.57
CA MET A 1 -7.88 72.36 -16.75
C MET A 1 -8.17 70.88 -16.94
N SER A 2 -9.47 70.54 -16.94
CA SER A 2 -10.12 69.28 -17.35
C SER A 2 -9.71 68.00 -16.59
N ASN A 3 -10.50 67.38 -15.70
CA ASN A 3 -11.90 66.90 -15.75
C ASN A 3 -12.24 66.06 -16.98
N ASP A 4 -12.44 64.74 -16.77
CA ASP A 4 -13.52 63.87 -17.28
C ASP A 4 -13.36 62.48 -16.60
N ASN A 5 -14.20 62.05 -15.65
CA ASN A 5 -15.57 61.52 -15.67
C ASN A 5 -15.77 60.11 -16.27
N LEU A 6 -16.54 59.30 -15.50
CA LEU A 6 -17.32 58.09 -15.87
C LEU A 6 -16.54 56.78 -16.13
N THR A 7 -16.92 55.59 -15.63
CA THR A 7 -18.20 55.07 -15.11
C THR A 7 -18.00 53.89 -14.15
N ASP A 8 -18.92 53.85 -13.18
CA ASP A 8 -19.28 52.79 -12.23
C ASP A 8 -19.80 51.52 -12.93
N HIS A 9 -19.31 50.34 -12.51
CA HIS A 9 -19.91 49.05 -12.82
C HIS A 9 -20.12 48.26 -11.52
N SER A 10 -21.24 48.54 -10.88
CA SER A 10 -21.87 47.70 -9.86
C SER A 10 -22.45 46.43 -10.51
N PRO A 11 -22.14 45.20 -10.03
CA PRO A 11 -22.79 44.00 -10.52
C PRO A 11 -24.17 43.82 -9.86
N THR A 12 -25.14 43.56 -10.73
CA THR A 12 -26.56 43.33 -10.46
C THR A 12 -26.80 42.05 -9.65
N SER A 13 -27.68 42.12 -8.65
CA SER A 13 -28.27 40.95 -7.98
C SER A 13 -29.33 40.28 -8.86
N PRO A 14 -29.38 38.93 -8.95
CA PRO A 14 -30.57 38.24 -9.39
C PRO A 14 -31.46 37.84 -8.20
N LYS A 15 -32.72 38.28 -8.24
CA LYS A 15 -33.84 37.65 -7.53
C LYS A 15 -34.24 36.37 -8.29
N GLY A 16 -34.50 35.28 -7.57
CA GLY A 16 -35.13 34.08 -8.10
C GLY A 16 -34.97 32.89 -7.17
N SER A 17 -35.93 32.69 -6.28
CA SER A 17 -36.04 31.53 -5.40
C SER A 17 -36.83 30.42 -6.12
N ASP A 18 -36.14 29.37 -6.54
CA ASP A 18 -36.78 28.12 -6.99
C ASP A 18 -36.89 27.12 -5.83
N PRO A 19 -38.02 26.40 -5.68
CA PRO A 19 -38.19 25.42 -4.61
C PRO A 19 -37.39 24.14 -4.87
N VAL A 20 -36.76 23.64 -3.80
CA VAL A 20 -36.00 22.38 -3.75
C VAL A 20 -36.91 21.19 -4.10
N PRO A 21 -36.51 20.28 -5.01
CA PRO A 21 -37.29 19.08 -5.28
C PRO A 21 -37.11 18.04 -4.16
N GLU A 22 -38.22 17.65 -3.51
CA GLU A 22 -38.27 16.50 -2.61
C GLU A 22 -37.88 15.21 -3.36
N ARG A 23 -36.82 14.55 -2.90
CA ARG A 23 -36.41 13.22 -3.39
C ARG A 23 -37.48 12.18 -3.04
N ARG A 24 -38.31 11.81 -4.01
CA ARG A 24 -39.10 10.57 -3.95
C ARG A 24 -38.16 9.36 -3.98
N MET A 25 -38.12 8.59 -2.89
CA MET A 25 -37.44 7.29 -2.85
C MET A 25 -38.08 6.33 -3.85
N SER A 26 -37.27 5.86 -4.81
CA SER A 26 -37.61 4.88 -5.83
C SER A 26 -38.18 3.58 -5.23
N GLY A 27 -39.31 3.13 -5.76
CA GLY A 27 -40.01 1.90 -5.35
C GLY A 27 -39.20 0.61 -5.51
N CYS A 28 -38.07 0.64 -6.21
CA CYS A 28 -37.18 -0.52 -6.39
C CYS A 28 -36.49 -0.95 -5.08
N LEU A 29 -36.13 0.02 -4.22
CA LEU A 29 -35.45 -0.28 -2.95
C LEU A 29 -36.38 -0.97 -1.94
N LYS A 30 -37.69 -0.65 -1.99
CA LYS A 30 -38.71 -1.29 -1.15
C LYS A 30 -38.96 -2.75 -1.57
N LEU A 31 -38.88 -3.05 -2.88
CA LEU A 31 -39.00 -4.43 -3.37
C LEU A 31 -37.78 -5.29 -3.00
N MET A 32 -36.57 -4.73 -3.07
CA MET A 32 -35.33 -5.40 -2.66
C MET A 32 -35.33 -5.77 -1.17
N LEU A 33 -35.74 -4.83 -0.30
CA LEU A 33 -35.85 -5.06 1.15
C LEU A 33 -36.91 -6.12 1.49
N LEU A 34 -38.04 -6.15 0.75
CA LEU A 34 -39.07 -7.18 0.91
C LEU A 34 -38.55 -8.56 0.48
N GLY A 35 -37.81 -8.65 -0.62
CA GLY A 35 -37.21 -9.89 -1.10
C GLY A 35 -36.21 -10.48 -0.11
N LEU A 36 -35.37 -9.63 0.49
CA LEU A 36 -34.37 -10.04 1.48
C LEU A 36 -35.02 -10.53 2.79
N ALA A 37 -36.13 -9.92 3.20
CA ALA A 37 -36.93 -10.38 4.34
C ALA A 37 -37.59 -11.75 4.09
N CYS A 38 -38.08 -12.00 2.88
CA CYS A 38 -38.65 -13.30 2.50
C CYS A 38 -37.60 -14.43 2.50
N VAL A 39 -36.37 -14.15 2.04
CA VAL A 39 -35.27 -15.13 2.08
C VAL A 39 -34.85 -15.43 3.51
N ALA A 40 -34.77 -14.43 4.38
CA ALA A 40 -34.46 -14.64 5.80
C ALA A 40 -35.52 -15.50 6.50
N LEU A 41 -36.82 -15.28 6.21
CA LEU A 41 -37.91 -16.09 6.74
C LEU A 41 -37.88 -17.53 6.23
N LEU A 42 -37.48 -17.76 4.98
CA LEU A 42 -37.29 -19.12 4.44
C LEU A 42 -36.14 -19.85 5.14
N ILE A 43 -35.02 -19.17 5.41
CA ILE A 43 -33.87 -19.77 6.11
C ILE A 43 -34.27 -20.15 7.55
N VAL A 44 -34.98 -19.27 8.25
CA VAL A 44 -35.50 -19.56 9.59
C VAL A 44 -36.50 -20.72 9.56
N GLY A 45 -37.37 -20.78 8.54
CA GLY A 45 -38.29 -21.91 8.34
C GLY A 45 -37.57 -23.24 8.12
N VAL A 46 -36.48 -23.26 7.35
CA VAL A 46 -35.66 -24.47 7.12
C VAL A 46 -34.97 -24.91 8.42
N ILE A 47 -34.43 -23.97 9.21
CA ILE A 47 -33.78 -24.29 10.49
C ILE A 47 -34.81 -24.87 11.48
N LEU A 48 -36.01 -24.30 11.56
CA LEU A 48 -37.08 -24.82 12.42
C LEU A 48 -37.62 -26.18 11.95
N LEU A 49 -37.62 -26.45 10.63
CA LEU A 49 -37.98 -27.76 10.09
C LEU A 49 -36.92 -28.84 10.39
N ILE A 50 -35.64 -28.47 10.40
CA ILE A 50 -34.55 -29.38 10.77
C ILE A 50 -34.61 -29.75 12.27
N ASP A 51 -35.03 -28.82 13.12
CA ASP A 51 -35.18 -29.08 14.57
C ASP A 51 -36.45 -29.89 14.90
N SER A 52 -37.51 -29.73 14.09
CA SER A 52 -38.77 -30.47 14.21
C SER A 52 -38.68 -31.91 13.66
N THR A 53 -37.84 -32.15 12.66
CA THR A 53 -37.65 -33.48 12.04
C THR A 53 -36.39 -34.13 12.59
N ASN A 54 -36.52 -34.82 13.73
CA ASN A 54 -35.50 -35.59 14.48
C ASN A 54 -34.50 -36.43 13.64
N SER A 55 -33.65 -35.76 12.86
CA SER A 55 -32.65 -36.34 11.93
C SER A 55 -31.23 -35.83 12.23
N GLY A 56 -31.08 -34.95 13.23
CA GLY A 56 -29.79 -34.43 13.69
C GLY A 56 -28.84 -35.49 14.26
N ASP A 57 -29.38 -36.61 14.77
CA ASP A 57 -28.57 -37.67 15.39
C ASP A 57 -27.92 -38.62 14.36
N LYS A 58 -28.45 -38.70 13.13
CA LYS A 58 -27.88 -39.56 12.08
C LYS A 58 -26.67 -38.91 11.40
N VAL A 59 -26.67 -37.59 11.28
CA VAL A 59 -25.55 -36.83 10.69
C VAL A 59 -24.34 -36.82 11.63
N LYS A 60 -24.56 -36.77 12.95
CA LYS A 60 -23.47 -36.81 13.94
C LYS A 60 -22.74 -38.15 13.99
N LYS A 61 -23.43 -39.28 13.77
CA LYS A 61 -22.81 -40.61 13.77
C LYS A 61 -21.90 -40.85 12.54
N GLY A 62 -22.28 -40.33 11.37
CA GLY A 62 -21.46 -40.47 10.15
C GLY A 62 -20.13 -39.71 10.19
N VAL A 63 -20.04 -38.62 10.97
CA VAL A 63 -18.80 -37.82 11.10
C VAL A 63 -17.81 -38.46 12.08
N VAL A 64 -18.30 -39.19 13.10
CA VAL A 64 -17.44 -39.85 14.10
C VAL A 64 -16.75 -41.09 13.53
N GLU A 65 -17.44 -41.85 12.66
CA GLU A 65 -16.92 -43.09 12.05
C GLU A 65 -15.76 -42.84 11.04
N VAL A 66 -15.76 -41.67 10.40
CA VAL A 66 -14.69 -41.22 9.49
C VAL A 66 -13.44 -40.77 10.27
N ILE A 67 -13.59 -40.32 11.51
CA ILE A 67 -12.47 -39.86 12.35
C ILE A 67 -11.78 -41.04 13.06
N GLU A 68 -12.51 -42.10 13.39
CA GLU A 68 -11.93 -43.30 14.02
C GLU A 68 -11.18 -44.21 13.02
N SER A 69 -11.62 -44.27 11.76
CA SER A 69 -10.93 -45.01 10.70
C SER A 69 -9.59 -44.39 10.26
N ALA A 70 -9.33 -43.13 10.64
CA ALA A 70 -8.09 -42.42 10.33
C ALA A 70 -7.02 -42.48 11.45
N ARG A 71 -7.26 -43.17 12.58
CA ARG A 71 -6.38 -43.15 13.75
C ARG A 71 -5.72 -44.48 14.16
N GLY A 72 -5.85 -45.55 13.37
CA GLY A 72 -5.28 -46.85 13.73
C GLY A 72 -4.28 -47.41 12.71
N SER A 73 -2.98 -47.22 12.93
CA SER A 73 -1.97 -48.28 12.73
C SER A 73 -0.60 -47.86 13.26
N GLY A 74 -0.13 -48.52 14.31
CA GLY A 74 1.20 -48.39 14.88
C GLY A 74 1.57 -49.61 15.72
N ASN A 75 2.40 -50.47 15.13
CA ASN A 75 3.35 -51.47 15.67
C ASN A 75 2.96 -52.49 16.77
N ALA A 76 3.26 -53.77 16.52
CA ALA A 76 4.01 -54.69 17.43
C ALA A 76 4.27 -56.11 16.82
N PRO A 77 5.23 -56.92 17.34
CA PRO A 77 6.02 -57.93 16.61
C PRO A 77 5.77 -59.41 16.98
N SER A 78 6.39 -60.35 16.25
CA SER A 78 6.85 -61.72 16.64
C SER A 78 7.29 -62.46 15.37
N GLY A 79 8.21 -63.43 15.26
CA GLY A 79 9.05 -64.26 16.13
C GLY A 79 9.56 -65.41 15.23
N GLN A 80 10.85 -65.79 15.31
CA GLN A 80 11.44 -66.96 14.59
C GLN A 80 11.16 -68.28 15.36
N PRO A 81 11.30 -69.50 14.78
CA PRO A 81 12.57 -70.20 14.39
C PRO A 81 12.45 -70.95 13.04
N GLU A 82 13.37 -71.75 12.46
CA GLU A 82 14.83 -71.93 12.35
C GLU A 82 15.02 -73.00 11.21
N ILE A 83 16.25 -73.18 10.70
CA ILE A 83 16.84 -74.36 10.01
C ILE A 83 17.08 -74.26 8.47
N VAL A 84 18.29 -73.77 8.12
CA VAL A 84 19.41 -74.39 7.34
C VAL A 84 19.03 -75.47 6.29
N GLU A 85 19.37 -75.40 4.99
CA GLU A 85 20.73 -75.51 4.42
C GLU A 85 20.74 -75.37 2.87
N LYS A 86 21.90 -75.00 2.32
CA LYS A 86 22.50 -75.41 1.02
C LYS A 86 22.52 -74.45 -0.19
N VAL A 87 23.72 -73.91 -0.38
CA VAL A 87 24.41 -73.36 -1.57
C VAL A 87 24.00 -73.99 -2.91
N VAL A 88 23.79 -73.18 -3.96
CA VAL A 88 24.41 -73.27 -5.31
C VAL A 88 24.18 -71.94 -6.07
N GLU A 89 25.26 -71.26 -6.46
CA GLU A 89 25.25 -70.15 -7.42
C GLU A 89 24.86 -70.65 -8.82
N LYS A 90 23.90 -69.99 -9.46
CA LYS A 90 23.76 -70.04 -10.92
C LYS A 90 23.33 -68.67 -11.44
N VAL A 91 24.29 -68.01 -12.09
CA VAL A 91 24.09 -66.80 -12.90
C VAL A 91 23.06 -67.13 -13.99
N VAL A 92 21.96 -66.38 -14.01
CA VAL A 92 21.02 -66.32 -15.12
C VAL A 92 20.93 -64.87 -15.53
N GLU A 93 21.33 -64.59 -16.76
CA GLU A 93 21.25 -63.27 -17.40
C GLU A 93 19.80 -62.79 -17.41
N VAL A 94 19.56 -61.65 -16.77
CA VAL A 94 18.28 -60.96 -16.80
C VAL A 94 18.33 -59.99 -17.98
N GLU A 95 17.69 -60.32 -19.08
CA GLU A 95 17.30 -59.33 -20.08
C GLU A 95 16.22 -58.44 -19.43
N VAL A 96 16.65 -57.30 -18.88
CA VAL A 96 15.73 -56.25 -18.46
C VAL A 96 15.24 -55.55 -19.72
N GLU A 97 14.10 -56.00 -20.25
CA GLU A 97 13.29 -55.17 -21.13
C GLU A 97 12.97 -53.87 -20.38
N LYS A 98 13.62 -52.78 -20.79
CA LYS A 98 13.30 -51.44 -20.31
C LYS A 98 11.94 -51.05 -20.86
N ILE A 99 10.89 -51.43 -20.15
CA ILE A 99 9.56 -50.83 -20.32
C ILE A 99 9.73 -49.37 -19.91
N VAL A 100 9.90 -48.50 -20.91
CA VAL A 100 9.75 -47.06 -20.72
C VAL A 100 8.26 -46.83 -20.52
N GLU A 101 7.83 -46.83 -19.26
CA GLU A 101 6.50 -46.39 -18.86
C GLU A 101 6.41 -44.90 -19.21
N VAL A 102 5.92 -44.61 -20.41
CA VAL A 102 5.56 -43.26 -20.82
C VAL A 102 4.44 -42.83 -19.89
N GLU A 103 4.73 -41.96 -18.93
CA GLU A 103 3.73 -41.31 -18.09
C GLU A 103 2.57 -40.87 -18.98
N LYS A 104 1.42 -41.55 -18.84
CA LYS A 104 0.18 -41.15 -19.50
C LYS A 104 -0.18 -39.80 -18.93
N LYS A 105 0.18 -38.74 -19.65
CA LYS A 105 -0.35 -37.39 -19.41
C LYS A 105 -1.86 -37.51 -19.32
N GLU A 106 -2.43 -37.03 -18.23
CA GLU A 106 -3.87 -37.05 -18.01
C GLU A 106 -4.60 -36.49 -19.23
N PRO A 107 -5.73 -37.09 -19.64
CA PRO A 107 -6.47 -36.61 -20.80
C PRO A 107 -6.93 -35.17 -20.53
N LEU A 108 -6.68 -34.29 -21.52
CA LEU A 108 -7.16 -32.92 -21.46
C LEU A 108 -8.68 -32.91 -21.25
N PRO A 109 -9.21 -31.94 -20.48
CA PRO A 109 -10.63 -31.90 -20.17
C PRO A 109 -11.48 -31.77 -21.45
N SER A 110 -12.54 -32.55 -21.54
CA SER A 110 -13.44 -32.59 -22.71
C SER A 110 -14.42 -31.42 -22.79
N ARG A 111 -14.48 -30.58 -21.75
CA ARG A 111 -15.35 -29.40 -21.64
C ARG A 111 -14.68 -28.32 -20.80
N PHE A 112 -15.14 -27.08 -20.96
CA PHE A 112 -14.64 -25.98 -20.15
C PHE A 112 -14.99 -26.19 -18.66
N VAL A 113 -14.03 -25.90 -17.78
CA VAL A 113 -14.22 -25.95 -16.33
C VAL A 113 -14.13 -24.52 -15.81
N GLU A 114 -15.25 -24.02 -15.28
CA GLU A 114 -15.28 -22.73 -14.61
C GLU A 114 -14.34 -22.75 -13.42
N ARG A 115 -13.40 -21.81 -13.41
CA ARG A 115 -12.43 -21.64 -12.33
C ARG A 115 -12.47 -20.21 -11.82
N ARG A 116 -12.28 -20.08 -10.52
CA ARG A 116 -11.99 -18.82 -9.85
C ARG A 116 -10.64 -18.96 -9.17
N THR A 117 -9.65 -18.23 -9.67
CA THR A 117 -8.33 -18.14 -9.03
C THR A 117 -8.25 -16.79 -8.37
N VAL A 118 -7.98 -16.75 -7.06
CA VAL A 118 -7.79 -15.51 -6.30
C VAL A 118 -6.32 -15.40 -5.94
N ASP A 119 -5.72 -14.26 -6.24
CA ASP A 119 -4.35 -13.91 -5.87
C ASP A 119 -4.37 -12.61 -5.05
N THR A 120 -3.58 -12.58 -3.98
CA THR A 120 -3.47 -11.43 -3.08
C THR A 120 -2.00 -11.04 -2.98
N ALA A 121 -1.68 -9.84 -3.44
CA ALA A 121 -0.33 -9.30 -3.40
C ALA A 121 -0.33 -7.85 -2.86
N GLU A 122 0.70 -7.48 -2.12
CA GLU A 122 0.96 -6.07 -1.78
C GLU A 122 1.94 -5.49 -2.80
N LEU A 123 1.55 -4.39 -3.44
CA LEU A 123 2.41 -3.66 -4.38
C LEU A 123 3.45 -2.82 -3.63
N TRP A 124 4.53 -2.45 -4.33
CA TRP A 124 5.61 -1.62 -3.79
C TRP A 124 5.16 -0.27 -3.20
N ASN A 125 3.99 0.22 -3.60
CA ASN A 125 3.39 1.47 -3.11
C ASN A 125 2.46 1.26 -1.89
N GLY A 126 2.35 0.03 -1.35
CA GLY A 126 1.52 -0.31 -0.19
C GLY A 126 0.05 -0.53 -0.50
N LEU A 127 -0.32 -0.72 -1.77
CA LEU A 127 -1.66 -1.13 -2.18
C LEU A 127 -1.80 -2.66 -2.10
N THR A 128 -2.81 -3.14 -1.38
CA THR A 128 -3.22 -4.54 -1.42
C THR A 128 -4.10 -4.78 -2.65
N VAL A 129 -3.66 -5.67 -3.53
CA VAL A 129 -4.39 -6.06 -4.73
C VAL A 129 -4.95 -7.46 -4.53
N GLU A 130 -6.26 -7.55 -4.53
CA GLU A 130 -7.00 -8.81 -4.66
C GLU A 130 -7.42 -8.94 -6.11
N SER A 131 -6.84 -9.90 -6.83
CA SER A 131 -7.20 -10.18 -8.22
C SER A 131 -7.90 -11.53 -8.29
N ALA A 132 -9.02 -11.58 -9.01
CA ALA A 132 -9.75 -12.82 -9.24
C ALA A 132 -9.95 -13.01 -10.74
N VAL A 133 -9.52 -14.15 -11.27
CA VAL A 133 -9.85 -14.55 -12.64
C VAL A 133 -11.05 -15.46 -12.58
N GLU A 134 -12.21 -14.93 -12.99
CA GLU A 134 -13.46 -15.67 -13.11
C GLU A 134 -13.68 -16.03 -14.58
N THR A 135 -13.74 -17.33 -14.86
CA THR A 135 -13.93 -17.82 -16.23
C THR A 135 -15.26 -18.53 -16.38
N ARG A 136 -16.02 -18.19 -17.41
CA ARG A 136 -17.30 -18.82 -17.77
C ARG A 136 -17.24 -19.38 -19.18
N GLU A 137 -18.03 -20.42 -19.45
CA GLU A 137 -18.18 -20.93 -20.80
C GLU A 137 -18.93 -19.91 -21.68
N GLY A 138 -18.30 -19.51 -22.79
CA GLY A 138 -18.85 -18.54 -23.76
C GLY A 138 -19.28 -19.21 -25.07
N GLY A 139 -19.73 -18.39 -26.02
CA GLY A 139 -20.03 -18.85 -27.38
C GLY A 139 -18.78 -19.13 -28.23
N PHE A 140 -18.95 -19.14 -29.56
CA PHE A 140 -17.82 -19.26 -30.48
C PHE A 140 -16.82 -18.12 -30.30
N ALA A 141 -15.52 -18.40 -30.43
CA ALA A 141 -14.47 -17.39 -30.25
C ALA A 141 -14.66 -16.16 -31.15
N THR A 142 -15.16 -16.34 -32.38
CA THR A 142 -15.47 -15.22 -33.29
C THR A 142 -16.58 -14.33 -32.72
N ALA A 143 -17.61 -14.93 -32.12
CA ALA A 143 -18.72 -14.19 -31.51
C ALA A 143 -18.32 -13.51 -30.19
N GLU A 144 -17.50 -14.16 -29.35
CA GLU A 144 -17.03 -13.55 -28.09
C GLU A 144 -16.03 -12.40 -28.31
N ARG A 145 -15.27 -12.40 -29.41
CA ARG A 145 -14.38 -11.30 -29.79
C ARG A 145 -15.13 -10.02 -30.13
N GLU A 146 -16.28 -10.14 -30.77
CA GLU A 146 -17.13 -9.01 -31.16
C GLU A 146 -18.08 -8.57 -30.03
N ARG A 147 -18.22 -9.39 -28.98
CA ARG A 147 -19.09 -9.10 -27.85
C ARG A 147 -18.43 -8.12 -26.88
N ASP A 148 -19.02 -6.95 -26.76
CA ASP A 148 -18.67 -5.99 -25.70
C ASP A 148 -18.81 -6.65 -24.33
N GLY A 149 -17.69 -6.75 -23.64
CA GLY A 149 -17.61 -7.37 -22.32
C GLY A 149 -17.31 -8.87 -22.27
N GLY A 150 -16.90 -9.48 -23.39
CA GLY A 150 -16.30 -10.82 -23.41
C GLY A 150 -14.95 -10.90 -22.67
N PHE A 151 -14.26 -9.77 -22.52
CA PHE A 151 -12.98 -9.65 -21.82
C PHE A 151 -12.95 -8.32 -21.06
N GLN A 152 -13.19 -8.36 -19.75
CA GLN A 152 -13.28 -7.17 -18.89
C GLN A 152 -12.35 -7.29 -17.69
N LEU A 153 -11.82 -6.14 -17.29
CA LEU A 153 -11.13 -5.94 -16.02
C LEU A 153 -11.92 -4.90 -15.22
N ALA A 154 -12.34 -5.27 -14.01
CA ALA A 154 -12.91 -4.34 -13.05
C ALA A 154 -11.84 -3.97 -12.01
N VAL A 155 -11.57 -2.68 -11.86
CA VAL A 155 -10.64 -2.16 -10.85
C VAL A 155 -11.44 -1.36 -9.84
N GLU A 156 -11.48 -1.83 -8.60
CA GLU A 156 -12.08 -1.13 -7.47
C GLU A 156 -10.99 -0.82 -6.45
N LEU A 157 -10.84 0.46 -6.09
CA LEU A 157 -9.92 0.88 -5.04
C LEU A 157 -10.72 1.43 -3.86
N LYS A 158 -10.55 0.80 -2.70
CA LYS A 158 -11.17 1.20 -1.43
C LYS A 158 -10.20 2.10 -0.67
N LEU A 159 -10.58 3.36 -0.50
CA LEU A 159 -9.75 4.39 0.13
C LEU A 159 -10.45 4.97 1.36
N SER A 160 -9.74 5.02 2.48
CA SER A 160 -10.22 5.66 3.72
C SER A 160 -9.66 7.06 3.83
N ILE A 161 -10.52 8.06 4.06
CA ILE A 161 -10.08 9.45 4.27
C ILE A 161 -9.87 9.64 5.78
N PRO A 162 -8.67 10.04 6.23
CA PRO A 162 -8.37 10.19 7.64
C PRO A 162 -9.06 11.42 8.25
N LYS A 163 -9.42 11.31 9.52
CA LYS A 163 -10.00 12.39 10.31
C LYS A 163 -8.87 13.20 10.96
N PRO A 164 -8.94 14.54 10.98
CA PRO A 164 -7.92 15.36 11.61
C PRO A 164 -7.92 15.21 13.13
N ASN A 165 -6.72 15.15 13.71
CA ASN A 165 -6.53 15.18 15.17
C ASN A 165 -6.84 16.57 15.73
N THR A 166 -7.61 16.63 16.82
CA THR A 166 -7.98 17.90 17.48
C THR A 166 -7.68 17.92 18.97
N LYS A 167 -7.32 16.78 19.55
CA LYS A 167 -7.01 16.66 20.98
C LYS A 167 -5.51 16.61 21.19
N LEU A 168 -5.05 17.20 22.29
CA LEU A 168 -3.64 17.16 22.68
C LEU A 168 -3.12 15.71 22.82
N THR A 169 -3.95 14.81 23.36
CA THR A 169 -3.58 13.39 23.51
C THR A 169 -3.41 12.66 22.20
N GLU A 170 -4.09 13.08 21.13
CA GLU A 170 -3.93 12.52 19.78
C GLU A 170 -2.64 13.06 19.14
N LEU A 171 -2.42 14.38 19.20
CA LEU A 171 -1.21 15.02 18.67
C LEU A 171 0.08 14.52 19.36
N ALA A 172 -0.01 14.24 20.66
CA ALA A 172 1.10 13.74 21.46
C ALA A 172 1.49 12.28 21.15
N LYS A 173 0.62 11.50 20.48
CA LYS A 173 1.01 10.14 20.04
C LYS A 173 2.11 10.18 19.00
N LEU A 174 2.07 11.17 18.11
CA LEU A 174 3.10 11.35 17.09
C LEU A 174 4.32 12.08 17.65
N ASN A 175 4.10 13.12 18.47
CA ASN A 175 5.18 13.88 19.09
C ASN A 175 4.97 14.01 20.62
N PRO A 176 5.55 13.11 21.43
CA PRO A 176 5.37 13.11 22.88
C PRO A 176 5.86 14.37 23.59
N GLU A 177 6.81 15.10 23.01
CA GLU A 177 7.40 16.31 23.60
C GLU A 177 6.61 17.59 23.24
N LEU A 178 5.64 17.49 22.31
CA LEU A 178 4.83 18.63 21.86
C LEU A 178 4.15 19.40 23.01
N PRO A 179 3.55 18.75 24.04
CA PRO A 179 2.93 19.46 25.16
C PRO A 179 3.94 20.26 26.00
N LYS A 180 5.20 19.80 26.07
CA LYS A 180 6.27 20.50 26.81
C LYS A 180 6.79 21.70 26.02
N LEU A 181 6.92 21.55 24.70
CA LEU A 181 7.39 22.60 23.80
C LEU A 181 6.36 23.75 23.68
N LEU A 182 5.07 23.44 23.71
CA LEU A 182 3.98 24.40 23.57
C LEU A 182 2.98 24.27 24.73
N PRO A 183 3.30 24.81 25.93
CA PRO A 183 2.50 24.60 27.13
C PRO A 183 1.06 25.16 27.04
N ASP A 184 0.85 26.25 26.31
CA ASP A 184 -0.49 26.84 26.08
C ASP A 184 -1.28 26.15 24.94
N LEU A 185 -0.71 25.13 24.28
CA LEU A 185 -1.37 24.46 23.16
C LEU A 185 -2.73 23.88 23.55
N GLU A 186 -2.85 23.28 24.74
CA GLU A 186 -4.11 22.71 25.21
C GLU A 186 -5.22 23.77 25.29
N ARG A 187 -4.88 24.98 25.72
CA ARG A 187 -5.83 26.10 25.82
C ARG A 187 -6.25 26.55 24.43
N MET A 188 -5.30 26.65 23.49
CA MET A 188 -5.57 27.04 22.10
C MET A 188 -6.44 26.01 21.36
N LEU A 189 -6.28 24.72 21.66
CA LEU A 189 -7.07 23.63 21.05
C LEU A 189 -8.56 23.71 21.38
N LYS A 190 -8.95 24.33 22.51
CA LYS A 190 -10.36 24.49 22.90
C LYS A 190 -11.16 25.35 21.91
N SER A 191 -10.50 26.34 21.31
CA SER A 191 -11.08 27.22 20.28
C SER A 191 -10.59 26.89 18.87
N ALA A 192 -9.80 25.84 18.72
CA ALA A 192 -9.20 25.49 17.45
C ALA A 192 -10.25 25.04 16.44
N LYS A 193 -10.01 25.38 15.18
CA LYS A 193 -10.83 24.94 14.05
C LYS A 193 -9.97 24.13 13.11
N VAL A 194 -10.54 23.05 12.58
CA VAL A 194 -9.92 22.32 11.47
C VAL A 194 -9.91 23.25 10.27
N SER A 195 -8.73 23.47 9.69
CA SER A 195 -8.62 24.33 8.54
C SER A 195 -9.23 23.65 7.30
N PRO A 196 -9.99 24.38 6.46
CA PRO A 196 -10.51 23.83 5.20
C PRO A 196 -9.43 23.25 4.28
N PHE A 197 -8.18 23.73 4.42
CA PHE A 197 -7.03 23.21 3.66
C PHE A 197 -6.76 21.73 3.92
N TYR A 198 -7.09 21.19 5.10
CA TYR A 198 -6.96 19.76 5.38
C TYR A 198 -7.86 18.93 4.45
N HIS A 199 -9.13 19.33 4.32
CA HIS A 199 -10.08 18.64 3.44
C HIS A 199 -9.73 18.83 1.97
N ALA A 200 -9.31 20.04 1.59
CA ALA A 200 -8.86 20.32 0.22
C ALA A 200 -7.63 19.47 -0.16
N LEU A 201 -6.70 19.26 0.76
CA LEU A 201 -5.54 18.38 0.56
C LEU A 201 -5.99 16.95 0.25
N TYR A 202 -6.82 16.35 1.09
CA TYR A 202 -7.28 14.98 0.87
C TYR A 202 -8.20 14.84 -0.35
N GLU A 203 -8.95 15.87 -0.70
CA GLU A 203 -9.69 15.92 -1.96
C GLU A 203 -8.74 15.90 -3.17
N ALA A 204 -7.68 16.72 -3.15
CA ALA A 204 -6.67 16.75 -4.21
C ALA A 204 -5.92 15.41 -4.32
N LYS A 205 -5.56 14.79 -3.19
CA LYS A 205 -4.94 13.46 -3.16
C LYS A 205 -5.88 12.39 -3.74
N THR A 206 -7.16 12.42 -3.37
CA THR A 206 -8.17 11.48 -3.89
C THR A 206 -8.36 11.65 -5.40
N LYS A 207 -8.45 12.89 -5.88
CA LYS A 207 -8.50 13.20 -7.32
C LYS A 207 -7.28 12.67 -8.06
N ARG A 208 -6.08 12.81 -7.47
CA ARG A 208 -4.86 12.24 -8.05
C ARG A 208 -4.92 10.72 -8.09
N VAL A 209 -5.31 10.05 -7.01
CA VAL A 209 -5.50 8.59 -7.01
C VAL A 209 -6.48 8.16 -8.11
N GLN A 210 -7.62 8.85 -8.24
CA GLN A 210 -8.62 8.58 -9.27
C GLN A 210 -8.05 8.75 -10.69
N GLN A 211 -7.25 9.79 -10.93
CA GLN A 211 -6.64 10.07 -12.24
C GLN A 211 -5.66 8.98 -12.69
N TYR A 212 -5.00 8.28 -11.75
CA TYR A 212 -4.02 7.24 -12.04
C TYR A 212 -4.49 5.83 -11.69
N LEU A 213 -5.80 5.61 -11.51
CA LEU A 213 -6.34 4.29 -11.11
C LEU A 213 -5.94 3.16 -12.08
N THR A 214 -5.77 3.48 -13.37
CA THR A 214 -5.34 2.53 -14.41
C THR A 214 -3.80 2.43 -14.55
N ARG A 215 -3.06 3.28 -13.84
CA ARG A 215 -1.59 3.31 -13.81
C ARG A 215 -1.11 3.19 -12.36
N LEU A 216 -1.17 1.96 -11.85
CA LEU A 216 -0.85 1.64 -10.45
C LEU A 216 0.56 2.10 -10.05
N ASP A 217 1.49 2.18 -11.00
CA ASP A 217 2.85 2.70 -10.83
C ASP A 217 2.92 4.20 -10.48
N ARG A 218 1.84 4.96 -10.75
CA ARG A 218 1.77 6.41 -10.54
C ARG A 218 0.82 6.83 -9.43
N ILE A 219 0.13 5.88 -8.82
CA ILE A 219 -0.72 6.15 -7.66
C ILE A 219 0.18 6.52 -6.48
N LEU A 220 -0.29 7.46 -5.65
CA LEU A 220 0.38 7.82 -4.41
C LEU A 220 0.58 6.58 -3.54
N SER A 221 1.76 6.44 -2.95
CA SER A 221 2.00 5.40 -1.96
C SER A 221 1.12 5.60 -0.72
N ARG A 222 0.92 4.52 0.05
CA ARG A 222 0.20 4.58 1.33
C ARG A 222 0.77 5.68 2.24
N HIS A 223 2.09 5.71 2.39
CA HIS A 223 2.80 6.73 3.18
C HIS A 223 2.48 8.15 2.66
N ASN A 224 2.63 8.41 1.37
CA ASN A 224 2.37 9.74 0.79
C ASN A 224 0.89 10.11 0.76
N PHE A 225 -0.02 9.15 0.84
CA PHE A 225 -1.45 9.46 0.97
C PHE A 225 -1.77 9.91 2.40
N PHE A 226 -1.25 9.20 3.41
CA PHE A 226 -1.54 9.40 4.83
C PHE A 226 -0.52 10.27 5.60
N ASP A 227 0.30 11.06 4.90
CA ASP A 227 1.37 11.89 5.47
C ASP A 227 0.91 13.03 6.41
N CYS A 228 -0.36 13.42 6.41
CA CYS A 228 -0.83 14.63 7.10
C CYS A 228 -1.89 14.28 8.13
N GLU A 229 -1.56 14.49 9.41
CA GLU A 229 -2.40 14.15 10.56
C GLU A 229 -3.41 15.25 10.88
N THR A 230 -3.01 16.53 10.80
CA THR A 230 -3.94 17.64 11.04
C THR A 230 -3.44 18.98 10.51
N VAL A 231 -4.40 19.87 10.23
CA VAL A 231 -4.17 21.30 10.03
C VAL A 231 -5.19 22.06 10.87
N LEU A 232 -4.71 22.77 11.89
CA LEU A 232 -5.55 23.48 12.86
C LEU A 232 -5.27 24.98 12.86
N GLU A 233 -6.33 25.76 12.75
CA GLU A 233 -6.32 27.20 13.01
C GLU A 233 -6.47 27.42 14.51
N LEU A 234 -5.40 27.96 15.11
CA LEU A 234 -5.30 28.24 16.54
C LEU A 234 -5.47 29.73 16.80
N THR A 235 -6.03 30.07 17.95
CA THR A 235 -6.04 31.44 18.47
C THR A 235 -5.70 31.39 19.94
N HIS A 236 -4.69 32.15 20.35
CA HIS A 236 -4.31 32.26 21.75
C HIS A 236 -5.38 33.04 22.52
N PRO A 237 -5.92 32.50 23.63
CA PRO A 237 -7.06 33.10 24.33
C PRO A 237 -6.74 34.48 24.92
N ASP A 238 -5.53 34.69 25.45
CA ASP A 238 -5.18 35.95 26.12
C ASP A 238 -4.66 37.02 25.16
N SER A 239 -3.69 36.68 24.29
CA SER A 239 -3.07 37.62 23.35
C SER A 239 -3.84 37.80 22.02
N GLY A 240 -4.81 36.93 21.71
CA GLY A 240 -5.51 36.92 20.42
C GLY A 240 -4.63 36.54 19.22
N GLN A 241 -3.38 36.14 19.45
CA GLN A 241 -2.47 35.76 18.37
C GLN A 241 -2.97 34.52 17.65
N ARG A 242 -2.92 34.55 16.32
CA ARG A 242 -3.36 33.44 15.47
C ARG A 242 -2.15 32.63 15.03
N ALA A 243 -2.31 31.32 15.03
CA ALA A 243 -1.29 30.39 14.54
C ALA A 243 -1.95 29.31 13.68
N LEU A 244 -1.21 28.75 12.74
CA LEU A 244 -1.61 27.58 11.98
C LEU A 244 -0.71 26.42 12.41
N LEU A 245 -1.29 25.41 13.04
CA LEU A 245 -0.58 24.19 13.40
C LEU A 245 -0.79 23.16 12.29
N ILE A 246 0.31 22.71 11.68
CA ILE A 246 0.33 21.61 10.73
C ILE A 246 1.13 20.50 11.39
N GLN A 247 0.52 19.32 11.53
CA GLN A 247 1.23 18.11 11.94
C GLN A 247 1.18 17.13 10.78
N SER A 248 2.35 16.86 10.21
CA SER A 248 2.54 15.93 9.10
C SER A 248 3.83 15.16 9.30
N GLU A 249 3.82 13.90 8.87
CA GLU A 249 5.02 13.12 8.62
C GLU A 249 5.62 13.63 7.31
N MET A 250 6.80 14.25 7.39
CA MET A 250 7.55 14.63 6.20
C MET A 250 8.61 13.56 5.98
N ASP A 251 8.72 13.07 4.76
CA ASP A 251 9.91 12.32 4.34
C ASP A 251 11.11 13.27 4.46
N VAL A 252 11.94 13.03 5.49
CA VAL A 252 13.10 13.87 5.75
C VAL A 252 14.19 13.45 4.79
N VAL A 253 14.20 14.09 3.63
CA VAL A 253 15.44 14.30 2.89
C VAL A 253 16.26 15.24 3.77
N SER A 254 17.31 14.71 4.42
CA SER A 254 18.25 15.54 5.16
C SER A 254 19.05 16.37 4.17
N ASP A 255 18.45 17.48 3.75
CA ASP A 255 19.04 18.44 2.84
C ASP A 255 19.93 19.41 3.63
N GLY A 256 21.24 19.30 3.42
CA GLY A 256 22.33 20.18 3.85
C GLY A 256 22.39 20.43 5.35
N SER A 257 23.25 19.66 6.01
CA SER A 257 23.71 20.01 7.35
C SER A 257 24.47 21.34 7.32
N ASP A 258 24.07 22.27 8.19
CA ASP A 258 24.97 23.35 8.58
C ASP A 258 26.06 22.78 9.48
N GLY A 259 27.17 22.35 8.86
CA GLY A 259 28.32 21.78 9.57
C GLY A 259 28.94 22.71 10.61
N ASP A 260 28.62 24.01 10.59
CA ASP A 260 29.04 24.97 11.60
C ASP A 260 28.21 24.88 12.89
N ARG A 261 26.92 24.53 12.77
CA ARG A 261 25.98 24.40 13.90
C ARG A 261 25.72 22.95 14.32
N TRP A 262 26.06 22.01 13.45
CA TRP A 262 25.96 20.58 13.69
C TRP A 262 27.28 19.88 13.32
N PRO A 263 28.27 19.90 14.23
CA PRO A 263 29.58 19.32 13.96
C PRO A 263 29.58 17.78 13.96
N ASP A 264 28.69 17.17 14.75
CA ASP A 264 28.58 15.72 14.90
C ASP A 264 27.40 15.17 14.09
N LEU A 265 27.60 14.99 12.79
CA LEU A 265 26.61 14.36 11.92
C LEU A 265 26.62 12.84 12.10
N ASP A 266 25.44 12.24 12.17
CA ASP A 266 25.27 10.79 12.23
C ASP A 266 25.47 10.18 10.83
N ASP A 267 26.24 9.10 10.76
CA ASP A 267 26.47 8.32 9.53
C ASP A 267 25.14 7.85 8.91
N TYR A 268 24.13 7.55 9.72
CA TYR A 268 22.78 7.22 9.24
C TYR A 268 22.21 8.31 8.32
N ILE A 269 22.51 9.58 8.64
CA ILE A 269 22.05 10.73 7.88
C ILE A 269 22.96 10.96 6.68
N THR A 270 24.28 11.00 6.89
CA THR A 270 25.24 11.42 5.84
C THR A 270 25.48 10.37 4.77
N MET A 271 25.24 9.09 5.06
CA MET A 271 25.35 7.98 4.10
C MET A 271 24.02 7.63 3.42
N SER A 272 22.94 8.37 3.70
CA SER A 272 21.67 8.18 3.02
C SER A 272 21.78 8.57 1.54
N ASP A 273 21.17 7.78 0.66
CA ASP A 273 21.08 8.08 -0.79
C ASP A 273 20.39 9.43 -1.06
N ASN A 274 19.56 9.88 -0.11
CA ASN A 274 18.82 11.13 -0.19
C ASN A 274 19.55 12.30 0.49
N TYR A 275 20.74 12.10 1.06
CA TYR A 275 21.47 13.16 1.73
C TYR A 275 22.07 14.15 0.75
N ARG A 276 21.69 15.43 0.86
CA ARG A 276 22.38 16.51 0.13
C ARG A 276 23.37 17.19 1.05
N TYR A 277 24.63 17.17 0.67
CA TYR A 277 25.74 17.72 1.46
C TYR A 277 25.78 19.26 1.45
N SER A 278 25.17 19.90 0.44
CA SER A 278 25.06 21.35 0.32
C SER A 278 23.59 21.76 0.18
N THR A 279 23.18 22.79 0.91
CA THR A 279 21.93 23.50 0.60
C THR A 279 22.26 24.73 -0.24
N SER A 280 21.30 25.17 -1.05
CA SER A 280 21.34 26.50 -1.70
C SER A 280 21.24 27.65 -0.68
N TYR A 281 20.92 27.35 0.58
CA TYR A 281 20.81 28.32 1.66
C TYR A 281 22.17 28.47 2.36
N ALA A 282 23.01 29.35 1.83
CA ALA A 282 24.27 29.71 2.48
C ALA A 282 24.01 30.59 3.71
N TRP A 283 23.91 29.99 4.88
CA TRP A 283 23.95 30.74 6.14
C TRP A 283 25.38 31.25 6.38
N PRO A 284 25.55 32.49 6.87
CA PRO A 284 26.87 32.99 7.24
C PRO A 284 27.47 32.10 8.32
N LYS A 285 28.72 31.67 8.10
CA LYS A 285 29.49 30.91 9.09
C LYS A 285 29.66 31.75 10.37
N GLN A 286 29.33 31.17 11.51
CA GLN A 286 29.44 31.79 12.82
C GLN A 286 30.64 31.25 13.60
N GLY A 287 30.96 29.97 13.44
CA GLY A 287 32.02 29.26 14.14
C GLY A 287 33.33 29.14 13.35
N LYS A 288 34.31 28.48 13.98
CA LYS A 288 35.59 28.11 13.36
C LYS A 288 35.64 26.64 12.96
N THR A 289 34.61 25.88 13.30
CA THR A 289 34.56 24.44 13.07
C THR A 289 34.57 24.16 11.56
N PRO A 290 35.46 23.29 11.06
CA PRO A 290 35.41 22.86 9.67
C PRO A 290 34.13 22.07 9.42
N ASN A 291 33.62 22.07 8.19
CA ASN A 291 32.46 21.23 7.85
C ASN A 291 32.87 19.75 8.03
N PRO A 292 32.16 18.95 8.85
CA PRO A 292 32.47 17.53 9.06
C PRO A 292 32.47 16.71 7.76
N LEU A 293 31.73 17.14 6.74
CA LEU A 293 31.68 16.46 5.44
C LEU A 293 32.88 16.75 4.54
N LEU A 294 33.71 17.74 4.88
CA LEU A 294 34.83 18.15 4.02
C LEU A 294 35.90 17.06 3.92
N ALA A 295 36.32 16.48 5.04
CA ALA A 295 37.40 15.49 5.06
C ALA A 295 37.04 14.20 4.28
N PRO A 296 35.86 13.57 4.48
CA PRO A 296 35.44 12.43 3.67
C PRO A 296 35.39 12.73 2.17
N ARG A 297 35.01 13.97 1.80
CA ARG A 297 34.93 14.39 0.39
C ARG A 297 36.30 14.63 -0.24
N GLU A 298 37.23 15.22 0.51
CA GLU A 298 38.62 15.35 0.08
C GLU A 298 39.27 13.97 -0.13
N GLU A 299 38.96 13.00 0.73
CA GLU A 299 39.40 11.61 0.57
C GLU A 299 38.79 10.95 -0.67
N GLU A 300 37.48 11.11 -0.90
CA GLU A 300 36.80 10.61 -2.10
C GLU A 300 37.39 11.22 -3.38
N LEU A 301 37.57 12.54 -3.41
CA LEU A 301 38.17 13.26 -4.52
C LEU A 301 39.58 12.73 -4.82
N LYS A 302 40.41 12.57 -3.78
CA LYS A 302 41.76 12.05 -3.90
C LYS A 302 41.77 10.61 -4.42
N ALA A 303 40.86 9.76 -3.95
CA ALA A 303 40.73 8.39 -4.42
C ALA A 303 40.34 8.33 -5.90
N LYS A 304 39.39 9.17 -6.34
CA LYS A 304 38.97 9.27 -7.74
C LYS A 304 40.07 9.82 -8.64
N GLN A 305 40.78 10.86 -8.21
CA GLN A 305 41.94 11.39 -8.92
C GLN A 305 43.06 10.35 -9.05
N ALA A 306 43.34 9.59 -7.98
CA ALA A 306 44.32 8.50 -8.03
C ALA A 306 43.90 7.38 -8.99
N ARG A 307 42.61 7.00 -9.01
CA ARG A 307 42.07 6.04 -9.97
C ARG A 307 42.19 6.56 -11.40
N PHE A 308 41.82 7.81 -11.64
CA PHE A 308 41.90 8.45 -12.96
C PHE A 308 43.33 8.54 -13.50
N ALA A 309 44.33 8.60 -12.62
CA ALA A 309 45.74 8.59 -13.01
C ALA A 309 46.28 7.20 -13.43
N VAL A 310 45.52 6.12 -13.23
CA VAL A 310 45.94 4.76 -13.61
C VAL A 310 45.84 4.61 -15.15
N PRO A 311 46.94 4.25 -15.83
CA PRO A 311 46.90 4.02 -17.28
C PRO A 311 46.15 2.73 -17.61
N GLY A 312 45.38 2.72 -18.70
CA GLY A 312 44.71 1.52 -19.22
C GLY A 312 43.26 1.30 -18.75
N LEU A 313 42.62 2.30 -18.14
CA LEU A 313 41.18 2.27 -17.84
C LEU A 313 40.31 2.34 -19.10
N SER A 314 39.07 1.86 -19.01
CA SER A 314 38.12 1.94 -20.12
C SER A 314 37.73 3.40 -20.45
N ILE A 315 37.18 3.62 -21.64
CA ILE A 315 36.70 4.96 -22.04
C ILE A 315 35.52 5.40 -21.16
N GLU A 316 34.60 4.48 -20.83
CA GLU A 316 33.48 4.80 -19.94
C GLU A 316 33.95 5.12 -18.52
N GLU A 317 34.89 4.36 -17.97
CA GLU A 317 35.45 4.59 -16.64
C GLU A 317 36.15 5.95 -16.56
N ASN A 318 36.98 6.29 -17.55
CA ASN A 318 37.64 7.60 -17.59
C ASN A 318 36.65 8.77 -17.71
N ARG A 319 35.55 8.59 -18.46
CA ARG A 319 34.50 9.60 -18.57
C ARG A 319 33.80 9.80 -17.22
N SER A 320 33.36 8.71 -16.60
CA SER A 320 32.67 8.75 -15.30
C SER A 320 33.57 9.34 -14.21
N LEU A 321 34.85 8.97 -14.15
CA LEU A 321 35.79 9.53 -13.20
C LEU A 321 36.01 11.03 -13.40
N ARG A 322 36.07 11.50 -14.65
CA ARG A 322 36.18 12.93 -14.94
C ARG A 322 34.94 13.70 -14.48
N GLU A 323 33.75 13.22 -14.83
CA GLU A 323 32.48 13.82 -14.42
C GLU A 323 32.36 13.89 -12.89
N ASP A 324 32.76 12.82 -12.21
CA ASP A 324 32.76 12.76 -10.74
C ASP A 324 33.79 13.71 -10.10
N ILE A 325 35.00 13.84 -10.68
CA ILE A 325 36.02 14.78 -10.20
C ILE A 325 35.55 16.22 -10.41
N ASP A 326 34.96 16.53 -11.56
CA ASP A 326 34.43 17.86 -11.87
C ASP A 326 33.30 18.23 -10.89
N ARG A 327 32.37 17.30 -10.62
CA ARG A 327 31.35 17.45 -9.57
C ARG A 327 31.99 17.68 -8.19
N LEU A 328 32.98 16.82 -7.86
CA LEU A 328 33.91 16.89 -6.73
C LEU A 328 34.47 18.29 -6.43
N THR A 329 34.79 19.04 -7.49
CA THR A 329 35.63 20.23 -7.41
C THR A 329 34.81 21.53 -7.43
N ILE A 330 33.60 21.49 -8.01
CA ILE A 330 32.70 22.65 -8.10
C ILE A 330 31.90 22.85 -6.81
N GLU A 331 31.66 21.76 -6.08
CA GLU A 331 30.90 21.68 -4.82
C GLU A 331 31.74 22.03 -3.59
#